data_AF-A0A2T1CYL7-F1
#
_entry.id   AF-A0A2T1CYL7-F1
#
_cell.length_a   1.000
_cell.length_b   1.000
_cell.length_c   1.000
_cell.angle_alpha   90.00
_cell.angle_beta   90.00
_cell.angle_gamma   90.00
#
_symmetry.space_group_name_H-M   'P 1'
#
loop_
_entity.id
_entity.type
_entity.pdbx_description
1 polymer ?
#
loop_
_entity_poly.entity_id
_entity_poly.type
_entity_poly.pdbx_seq_one_letter_code
_entity_poly.pdbx_strand_id
1 'polypeptide(L)' 'MGQSFKAFPSMVLEPTHCPSCDGIDVIQHGKTAAGKQRYRCQNSACKRSTFIQDYS' A
#
# COMPACT_ATOMS: atom_id res chain seq x y z
N MET A 1 -14.36 1.78 -37.95
CA MET A 1 -13.37 2.60 -37.21
C MET A 1 -13.13 1.89 -35.87
N GLY A 2 -12.30 0.84 -35.87
CA GLY A 2 -12.13 -0.04 -34.71
C GLY A 2 -11.10 0.54 -33.74
N GLN A 3 -11.53 1.00 -32.58
CA GLN A 3 -10.63 1.44 -31.51
C GLN A 3 -10.23 0.23 -30.68
N SER A 4 -9.07 -0.34 -31.02
CA SER A 4 -8.43 -1.38 -30.21
C SER A 4 -7.75 -0.71 -29.02
N PHE A 5 -8.46 -0.67 -27.90
CA PHE A 5 -7.91 -0.27 -26.60
C PHE A 5 -6.91 -1.35 -26.18
N LYS A 6 -5.62 -1.11 -26.45
CA LYS A 6 -4.55 -1.92 -25.86
C LYS A 6 -4.55 -1.63 -24.36
N ALA A 7 -5.17 -2.52 -23.58
CA ALA A 7 -4.94 -2.61 -22.15
C ALA A 7 -3.46 -2.96 -21.94
N PHE A 8 -2.67 -1.96 -21.57
CA PHE A 8 -1.30 -2.19 -21.11
C PHE A 8 -1.37 -3.01 -19.82
N PRO A 9 -0.48 -4.00 -19.63
CA PRO A 9 -0.49 -4.80 -18.42
C PRO A 9 -0.25 -3.84 -17.26
N SER A 10 -1.29 -3.68 -16.46
CA SER A 10 -1.19 -3.09 -15.14
C SER A 10 -0.07 -3.83 -14.42
N MET A 11 1.08 -3.18 -14.23
CA MET A 11 1.87 -3.49 -13.06
C MET A 11 1.00 -3.09 -11.88
N VAL A 12 0.12 -4.00 -11.46
CA VAL A 12 -0.62 -3.91 -10.21
C VAL A 12 0.42 -4.16 -9.13
N LEU A 13 1.30 -3.18 -8.91
CA LEU A 13 1.79 -2.97 -7.57
C LEU A 13 0.56 -2.49 -6.83
N GLU A 14 -0.19 -3.44 -6.26
CA GLU A 14 -1.30 -3.15 -5.38
C GLU A 14 -0.72 -2.19 -4.35
N PRO A 15 -1.05 -0.89 -4.42
CA PRO A 15 -0.38 0.05 -3.56
C PRO A 15 -0.77 -0.37 -2.16
N THR A 16 0.18 -0.39 -1.24
CA THR A 16 -0.07 -0.74 0.14
C THR A 16 -0.98 0.33 0.74
N HIS A 17 -2.30 0.20 0.63
CA HIS A 17 -3.21 1.20 1.18
C HIS A 17 -3.29 1.00 2.68
N CYS A 18 -3.45 2.10 3.43
CA CYS A 18 -3.70 1.98 4.85
C CYS A 18 -5.08 1.34 5.07
N PRO A 19 -5.20 0.18 5.72
CA PRO A 19 -6.49 -0.50 5.91
C PRO A 19 -7.49 0.29 6.78
N SER A 20 -7.04 1.38 7.41
CA SER A 20 -7.85 2.23 8.29
C SER A 20 -8.46 3.44 7.59
N CYS A 21 -7.84 3.94 6.52
CA CYS A 21 -8.31 5.13 5.82
C CYS A 21 -8.22 5.03 4.29
N ASP A 22 -7.85 3.86 3.76
CA ASP A 22 -7.50 3.59 2.36
C ASP A 22 -6.46 4.56 1.78
N GLY A 23 -5.65 5.17 2.65
CA GLY A 23 -4.69 6.19 2.26
C GLY A 23 -3.46 5.57 1.61
N ILE A 24 -3.02 6.14 0.49
CA ILE A 24 -1.77 5.79 -0.19
C ILE A 24 -0.54 6.37 0.50
N ASP A 25 -0.72 7.33 1.42
CA ASP A 25 0.34 7.94 2.23
C ASP A 25 0.81 7.00 3.36
N VAL A 26 1.36 5.85 2.98
CA VAL A 26 2.01 4.92 3.89
C VAL A 26 3.53 4.97 3.71
N ILE A 27 4.25 4.99 4.83
CA ILE A 27 5.70 4.92 4.85
C ILE A 27 6.17 3.68 5.57
N GLN A 28 7.35 3.20 5.22
CA GLN A 28 8.00 2.10 5.90
C GLN A 28 8.52 2.56 7.27
N HIS A 29 7.94 2.01 8.35
CA HIS A 29 8.30 2.30 9.73
C HIS A 29 9.12 1.15 10.33
N GLY A 30 10.27 0.89 9.70
CA GLY A 30 11.20 -0.17 10.10
C GLY A 30 10.69 -1.59 9.86
N LYS A 31 11.47 -2.56 10.30
CA LYS A 31 11.13 -3.99 10.24
C LYS A 31 10.86 -4.52 11.64
N THR A 32 9.98 -5.49 11.77
CA THR A 32 9.78 -6.24 13.01
C THR A 32 10.93 -7.20 13.25
N ALA A 33 11.08 -7.71 14.48
CA ALA A 33 12.09 -8.71 14.81
C ALA A 33 11.97 -9.99 13.97
N ALA A 34 10.77 -10.29 13.47
CA ALA A 34 10.48 -11.40 12.56
C ALA A 34 10.85 -11.10 11.08
N GLY A 35 11.49 -9.96 10.79
CA GLY A 35 11.85 -9.54 9.44
C GLY A 35 10.69 -8.93 8.63
N LYS A 36 9.46 -8.92 9.16
CA LYS A 36 8.30 -8.37 8.44
C LYS A 36 8.35 -6.85 8.36
N GLN A 37 8.01 -6.29 7.20
CA GLN A 37 8.03 -4.85 6.96
C GLN A 37 6.84 -4.18 7.66
N ARG A 38 7.13 -3.21 8.52
CA ARG A 38 6.11 -2.41 9.18
C ARG A 38 5.90 -1.13 8.38
N TYR A 39 4.64 -0.78 8.19
CA TYR A 39 4.19 0.43 7.53
C TYR A 39 3.47 1.31 8.53
N ARG A 40 3.52 2.61 8.28
CA ARG A 40 2.82 3.64 9.05
C ARG A 40 2.12 4.56 8.09
N CYS A 41 0.82 4.73 8.26
CA CYS A 41 0.11 5.79 7.56
C CYS A 41 0.51 7.16 8.12
N GLN A 42 0.87 8.09 7.24
CA GLN A 42 1.14 9.50 7.55
C GLN A 42 -0.09 10.38 7.41
N ASN A 43 -1.22 9.85 6.91
CA ASN A 43 -2.44 10.63 6.79
C ASN A 43 -2.88 11.13 8.18
N SER A 44 -2.94 12.45 8.36
CA SER A 44 -3.36 13.09 9.63
C SER A 44 -4.81 12.77 10.02
N ALA A 45 -5.67 12.46 9.03
CA ALA A 45 -7.03 12.00 9.27
C ALA A 45 -7.06 10.56 9.82
N CYS A 46 -6.04 9.76 9.48
CA CYS A 46 -5.87 8.42 10.01
C CYS A 46 -5.07 8.52 11.31
N LYS A 47 -5.69 8.25 12.46
CA LYS A 47 -5.01 8.21 13.76
C LYS A 47 -3.95 7.10 13.78
N ARG A 48 -2.77 7.39 13.21
CA ARG A 48 -1.53 6.62 13.23
C ARG A 48 -1.73 5.10 13.11
N SER A 49 -2.37 4.64 12.05
CA SER A 49 -2.47 3.20 11.78
C SER A 49 -1.11 2.67 11.30
N THR A 50 -0.36 2.05 12.21
CA THR A 50 0.78 1.20 11.86
C THR A 50 0.30 -0.21 11.63
N PHE A 51 0.69 -0.81 10.51
CA PHE A 51 0.37 -2.18 10.16
C PHE A 51 1.60 -2.88 9.60
N ILE A 52 1.55 -4.21 9.52
CA ILE A 52 2.62 -5.03 8.93
C ILE A 52 2.06 -5.57 7.63
N GLN A 53 2.78 -5.37 6.53
CA GLN A 53 2.38 -6.02 5.28
C GLN A 53 3.00 -7.41 5.27
N ASP A 54 2.14 -8.41 5.30
CA ASP A 54 2.50 -9.80 5.12
C ASP A 54 2.08 -10.17 3.69
N TYR A 55 3.03 -10.21 2.77
CA TYR A 55 2.79 -10.82 1.47
C TYR A 55 2.97 -12.32 1.67
N SER A 56 1.86 -13.05 1.72
CA SER A 56 1.84 -14.52 1.76
C SER A 56 2.04 -15.11 0.36
#